data_AF-A0A3B5MEW6-F1
#
_entry.id   AF-A0A3B5MEW6-F1
#
_cell.length_a   1.000
_cell.length_b   1.000
_cell.length_c   1.000
_cell.angle_alpha   90.00
_cell.angle_beta   90.00
_cell.angle_gamma   90.00
#
_symmetry.space_group_name_H-M   'P 1'
#
loop_
_entity.id
_entity.type
_entity.pdbx_description
1 polymer ?
#
loop_
_entity_poly.entity_id
_entity_poly.type
_entity_poly.pdbx_seq_one_letter_code
_entity_poly.pdbx_strand_id
1 'polypeptide(L)'
;MLSFFLSLFSFLSSFLSTLKRLLSCMCSGAFLIPYILMAIFGGVPLFYMELALGQFHRTGAISIWKHICPIFKGIGYAICVIALYVSFYYNTIIAWALFYFYSSFSSILPWTNCDNVWNTPNCTNYFGMDNVTWTNSSSNRNHICENVLEIHKSSGLRDVGGVRWQLMLCLFLIFTIVYFSLWKGVRTSGKVVWVTATLPYIVLFILLIRGATLPGAWRGVVFYLKPQWDKLLETSVWVDAAAQIFFSLGPGFGVLLALSSYNPFTNNCYRDAIVTSLVNCLTSFVSGFVIFTVLGYMAEMRKVEVEDVAKDKGPSLLFITYPEAIANMMGSTFFAIIFFVMMITLGLDSTFGGLEAIITAVLDEYPDYFSHRRELFVLCLVVVCFLGSLSTLTNGGAYVVKLLEEFGVGCSIIAVGFLEAIAVSWFYGIKRFSNDVQAMLGQAPGLFWRVCWVAISPAFLAVREENKVKIFITVAYTSDWHNENTLTRIYFEGKKCLICLLFVCIRLSFD
;
A
#
# COMPACT_ATOMS: atom_id res chain seq x y z
N MET A 1 3.12 24.05 -6.03
CA MET A 1 2.09 23.41 -6.90
C MET A 1 2.61 22.12 -7.51
N LEU A 2 3.60 22.11 -8.42
CA LEU A 2 4.06 20.86 -9.06
C LEU A 2 4.71 19.86 -8.08
N SER A 3 5.52 20.30 -7.12
CA SER A 3 6.02 19.41 -6.05
C SER A 3 4.90 18.80 -5.21
N PHE A 4 3.83 19.55 -4.92
CA PHE A 4 2.67 19.03 -4.19
C PHE A 4 1.92 17.98 -5.01
N PHE A 5 1.73 18.23 -6.30
CA PHE A 5 1.13 17.28 -7.23
C PHE A 5 1.95 15.99 -7.34
N LEU A 6 3.28 16.10 -7.43
CA LEU A 6 4.19 14.94 -7.43
C LEU A 6 4.21 14.21 -6.09
N SER A 7 4.10 14.90 -4.95
CA SER A 7 4.02 14.27 -3.63
C SER A 7 2.71 13.48 -3.44
N LEU A 8 1.58 14.06 -3.85
CA LEU A 8 0.30 13.35 -3.87
C LEU A 8 0.37 12.15 -4.79
N PHE A 9 0.89 12.34 -6.00
CA PHE A 9 1.02 11.28 -6.97
C PHE A 9 1.89 10.13 -6.48
N SER A 10 3.00 10.46 -5.83
CA SER A 10 3.94 9.44 -5.41
C SER A 10 3.42 8.58 -4.26
N PHE A 11 2.72 9.19 -3.30
CA PHE A 11 2.01 8.46 -2.25
C PHE A 11 1.00 7.45 -2.80
N LEU A 12 0.27 7.82 -3.87
CA LEU A 12 -0.77 6.96 -4.47
C LEU A 12 -0.18 5.86 -5.36
N SER A 13 0.95 6.12 -6.00
CA SER A 13 1.58 5.20 -6.96
C SER A 13 2.28 3.98 -6.34
N SER A 14 2.11 3.75 -5.04
CA SER A 14 2.70 2.64 -4.29
C SER A 14 2.48 1.29 -4.98
N PHE A 15 3.53 0.72 -5.59
CA PHE A 15 3.46 -0.50 -6.42
C PHE A 15 2.75 -1.67 -5.74
N LEU A 16 2.91 -1.80 -4.42
CA LEU A 16 2.32 -2.87 -3.63
C LEU A 16 0.79 -2.76 -3.52
N SER A 17 0.21 -1.56 -3.49
CA SER A 17 -1.25 -1.38 -3.49
C SER A 17 -1.84 -1.71 -4.85
N THR A 18 -1.14 -1.33 -5.92
CA THR A 18 -1.46 -1.66 -7.32
C THR A 18 -1.46 -3.17 -7.53
N LEU A 19 -0.40 -3.86 -7.10
CA LEU A 19 -0.14 -5.25 -7.47
C LEU A 19 -0.83 -6.29 -6.58
N LYS A 20 -0.93 -6.05 -5.27
CA LYS A 20 -1.51 -7.03 -4.32
C LYS A 20 -2.96 -7.38 -4.67
N ARG A 21 -3.66 -6.49 -5.37
CA ARG A 21 -5.10 -6.56 -5.51
C ARG A 21 -5.59 -6.39 -6.96
N LEU A 22 -4.70 -6.03 -7.92
CA LEU A 22 -4.85 -6.37 -9.35
C LEU A 22 -4.90 -7.89 -9.59
N LEU A 23 -4.22 -8.71 -8.78
CA LEU A 23 -4.30 -10.19 -8.86
C LEU A 23 -5.40 -10.80 -7.98
N SER A 24 -5.94 -10.06 -7.00
CA SER A 24 -6.97 -10.63 -6.12
C SER A 24 -8.31 -10.76 -6.82
N CYS A 25 -8.59 -9.87 -7.78
CA CYS A 25 -9.80 -9.92 -8.59
C CYS A 25 -9.45 -10.45 -9.97
N MET A 26 -10.00 -11.62 -10.25
CA MET A 26 -9.66 -12.45 -11.40
C MET A 26 -9.68 -11.68 -12.71
N CYS A 27 -8.67 -11.96 -13.52
CA CYS A 27 -8.38 -11.39 -14.82
C CYS A 27 -9.62 -11.42 -15.73
N SER A 28 -10.28 -10.28 -15.79
CA SER A 28 -11.40 -10.02 -16.65
C SER A 28 -11.38 -8.56 -17.02
N GLY A 29 -11.27 -8.23 -18.31
CA GLY A 29 -11.41 -6.85 -18.80
C GLY A 29 -12.72 -6.18 -18.33
N ALA A 30 -13.71 -6.99 -17.91
CA ALA A 30 -14.95 -6.52 -17.31
C ALA A 30 -14.75 -5.85 -15.94
N PHE A 31 -13.70 -6.17 -15.17
CA PHE A 31 -13.39 -5.54 -13.86
C PHE A 31 -13.13 -4.03 -13.95
N LEU A 32 -12.75 -3.53 -15.13
CA LEU A 32 -12.54 -2.10 -15.35
C LEU A 32 -13.84 -1.30 -15.14
N ILE A 33 -15.01 -1.90 -15.41
CA ILE A 33 -16.32 -1.27 -15.21
C ILE A 33 -16.58 -0.98 -13.72
N PRO A 34 -16.63 -1.98 -12.81
CA PRO A 34 -16.83 -1.72 -11.39
C PRO A 34 -15.70 -0.87 -10.81
N TYR A 35 -14.46 -1.01 -11.29
CA TYR A 35 -13.35 -0.17 -10.84
C TYR A 35 -13.57 1.33 -11.14
N ILE A 36 -13.92 1.68 -12.38
CA ILE A 36 -14.19 3.08 -12.77
C ILE A 36 -15.41 3.63 -12.03
N LEU A 37 -16.49 2.85 -11.91
CA LEU A 37 -17.70 3.28 -11.19
C LEU A 37 -17.39 3.53 -9.71
N MET A 38 -16.69 2.61 -9.05
CA MET A 38 -16.29 2.77 -7.65
C MET A 38 -15.32 3.93 -7.45
N ALA A 39 -14.49 4.26 -8.45
CA ALA A 39 -13.68 5.48 -8.43
C ALA A 39 -14.53 6.75 -8.51
N ILE A 40 -15.44 6.86 -9.48
CA ILE A 40 -16.27 8.06 -9.68
C ILE A 40 -17.19 8.32 -8.49
N PHE A 41 -17.80 7.28 -7.93
CA PHE A 41 -18.83 7.42 -6.90
C PHE A 41 -18.31 7.31 -5.45
N GLY A 42 -17.21 6.60 -5.23
CA GLY A 42 -16.65 6.37 -3.90
C GLY A 42 -15.31 7.03 -3.69
N GLY A 43 -14.30 6.61 -4.46
CA GLY A 43 -12.90 6.99 -4.26
C GLY A 43 -12.62 8.49 -4.45
N VAL A 44 -12.96 9.04 -5.62
CA VAL A 44 -12.67 10.45 -5.96
C VAL A 44 -13.42 11.44 -5.06
N PRO A 45 -14.71 11.22 -4.72
CA PRO A 45 -15.40 12.08 -3.75
C PRO A 45 -14.72 12.14 -2.39
N LEU A 46 -14.32 11.00 -1.81
CA LEU A 46 -13.60 10.96 -0.53
C LEU A 46 -12.23 11.65 -0.63
N PHE A 47 -11.50 11.37 -1.70
CA PHE A 47 -10.20 11.98 -1.97
C PHE A 47 -10.29 13.51 -2.07
N TYR A 48 -11.28 14.02 -2.81
CA TYR A 48 -11.51 15.45 -2.96
C TYR A 48 -11.97 16.10 -1.65
N MET A 49 -12.82 15.41 -0.87
CA MET A 49 -13.28 15.89 0.43
C MET A 49 -12.11 16.14 1.38
N GLU A 50 -11.22 15.16 1.54
CA GLU A 50 -10.07 15.26 2.45
C GLU A 50 -9.08 16.34 2.01
N LEU A 51 -8.80 16.45 0.71
CA LEU A 51 -7.95 17.51 0.16
C LEU A 51 -8.54 18.91 0.39
N ALA A 52 -9.84 19.08 0.15
CA ALA A 52 -10.50 20.37 0.39
C ALA A 52 -10.51 20.70 1.89
N LEU A 53 -10.74 19.69 2.74
CA LEU A 53 -10.79 19.84 4.18
C LEU A 53 -9.44 20.30 4.75
N GLY A 54 -8.34 19.66 4.34
CA GLY A 54 -6.98 20.04 4.74
C GLY A 54 -6.55 21.39 4.20
N GLN A 55 -6.85 21.71 2.94
CA GLN A 55 -6.52 23.02 2.36
C GLN A 55 -7.28 24.19 3.02
N PHE A 56 -8.54 23.98 3.42
CA PHE A 56 -9.35 25.00 4.07
C PHE A 56 -8.85 25.31 5.48
N HIS A 57 -8.70 24.28 6.31
CA HIS A 57 -8.41 24.44 7.73
C HIS A 57 -6.93 24.60 8.02
N ARG A 58 -6.03 24.18 7.11
CA ARG A 58 -4.57 24.30 7.25
C ARG A 58 -4.01 23.75 8.56
N THR A 59 -4.61 22.66 9.01
CA THR A 59 -4.29 21.96 10.26
C THR A 59 -4.12 20.47 9.97
N GLY A 60 -3.33 19.79 10.80
CA GLY A 60 -3.11 18.35 10.73
C GLY A 60 -4.32 17.53 11.19
N ALA A 61 -4.18 16.20 11.05
CA ALA A 61 -5.29 15.25 11.23
C ALA A 61 -5.88 15.18 12.65
N ILE A 62 -5.21 15.70 13.68
CA ILE A 62 -5.73 15.77 15.06
C ILE A 62 -6.40 17.12 15.33
N SER A 63 -5.68 18.21 15.08
CA SER A 63 -6.12 19.57 15.43
C SER A 63 -7.33 20.03 14.62
N ILE A 64 -7.52 19.50 13.41
CA ILE A 64 -8.67 19.83 12.57
C ILE A 64 -10.03 19.52 13.23
N TRP A 65 -10.10 18.45 14.02
CA TRP A 65 -11.33 18.03 14.68
C TRP A 65 -11.81 19.02 15.75
N LYS A 66 -10.93 19.90 16.26
CA LYS A 66 -11.33 21.00 17.15
C LYS A 66 -12.23 22.00 16.43
N HIS A 67 -12.05 22.19 15.12
CA HIS A 67 -12.82 23.15 14.31
C HIS A 67 -14.08 22.53 13.70
N ILE A 68 -14.05 21.23 13.43
CA ILE A 68 -15.17 20.49 12.82
C ILE A 68 -16.13 20.01 13.91
N CYS A 69 -15.68 19.08 14.74
CA CYS A 69 -16.48 18.44 15.78
C CYS A 69 -15.56 17.77 16.81
N PRO A 70 -15.40 18.37 18.01
CA PRO A 70 -14.42 17.93 19.01
C PRO A 70 -14.59 16.47 19.47
N ILE A 71 -15.81 15.93 19.43
CA ILE A 71 -16.08 14.53 19.79
C ILE A 71 -15.39 13.51 18.88
N PHE A 72 -14.96 13.93 17.69
CA PHE A 72 -14.28 13.07 16.72
C PHE A 72 -12.75 13.25 16.73
N LYS A 73 -12.19 13.96 17.72
CA LYS A 73 -10.74 14.14 17.85
C LYS A 73 -9.98 12.80 17.92
N GLY A 74 -10.60 11.76 18.46
CA GLY A 74 -10.07 10.39 18.47
C GLY A 74 -9.73 9.83 17.08
N ILE A 75 -10.35 10.31 16.00
CA ILE A 75 -10.05 9.91 14.61
C ILE A 75 -8.59 10.23 14.26
N GLY A 76 -8.12 11.44 14.60
CA GLY A 76 -6.74 11.85 14.33
C GLY A 76 -5.70 10.99 15.06
N TYR A 77 -5.96 10.62 16.31
CA TYR A 77 -5.08 9.73 17.06
C TYR A 77 -5.07 8.31 16.48
N ALA A 78 -6.22 7.79 16.04
CA ALA A 78 -6.27 6.50 15.35
C ALA A 78 -5.47 6.50 14.05
N ILE A 79 -5.57 7.57 13.25
CA ILE A 79 -4.76 7.75 12.04
C ILE A 79 -3.26 7.65 12.38
N CYS A 80 -2.79 8.32 13.44
CA CYS A 80 -1.39 8.25 13.86
C CYS A 80 -0.95 6.83 14.25
N VAL A 81 -1.77 6.11 15.02
CA VAL A 81 -1.46 4.72 15.42
C VAL A 81 -1.44 3.78 14.22
N ILE A 82 -2.40 3.92 13.30
CA ILE A 82 -2.45 3.13 12.08
C ILE A 82 -1.22 3.42 11.21
N ALA A 83 -0.84 4.68 11.04
CA ALA A 83 0.33 5.07 10.27
C ALA A 83 1.64 4.53 10.90
N LEU A 84 1.73 4.44 12.23
CA LEU A 84 2.82 3.73 12.91
C LEU A 84 2.87 2.25 12.55
N TYR A 85 1.73 1.54 12.58
CA TYR A 85 1.67 0.13 12.18
C TYR A 85 2.05 -0.07 10.72
N VAL A 86 1.60 0.80 9.81
CA VAL A 86 2.04 0.79 8.41
C VAL A 86 3.55 0.94 8.33
N SER A 87 4.13 1.89 9.06
CA SER A 87 5.57 2.11 9.09
C SER A 87 6.36 0.87 9.53
N PHE A 88 5.85 0.09 10.49
CA PHE A 88 6.54 -1.10 11.02
C PHE A 88 6.70 -2.25 10.04
N TYR A 89 5.74 -2.48 9.14
CA TYR A 89 5.85 -3.58 8.17
C TYR A 89 6.26 -3.10 6.79
N TYR A 90 5.86 -1.89 6.40
CA TYR A 90 6.04 -1.40 5.04
C TYR A 90 7.53 -1.13 4.74
N ASN A 91 8.26 -0.55 5.71
CA ASN A 91 9.71 -0.32 5.56
C ASN A 91 10.52 -1.61 5.51
N THR A 92 10.01 -2.71 6.07
CA THR A 92 10.63 -4.04 5.97
C THR A 92 10.57 -4.59 4.55
N ILE A 93 9.48 -4.34 3.84
CA ILE A 93 9.34 -4.71 2.41
C ILE A 93 10.35 -3.92 1.57
N ILE A 94 10.54 -2.62 1.86
CA ILE A 94 11.57 -1.79 1.22
C ILE A 94 12.97 -2.35 1.55
N ALA A 95 13.20 -2.82 2.79
CA ALA A 95 14.47 -3.44 3.18
C ALA A 95 14.75 -4.72 2.39
N TRP A 96 13.73 -5.55 2.12
CA TRP A 96 13.87 -6.69 1.21
C TRP A 96 14.26 -6.23 -0.20
N ALA A 97 13.58 -5.21 -0.74
CA ALA A 97 13.92 -4.66 -2.06
C ALA A 97 15.36 -4.11 -2.13
N LEU A 98 15.82 -3.46 -1.07
CA LEU A 98 17.19 -2.96 -0.95
C LEU A 98 18.22 -4.09 -0.88
N PHE A 99 17.91 -5.18 -0.19
CA PHE A 99 18.75 -6.38 -0.19
C PHE A 99 18.87 -6.98 -1.60
N TYR A 100 17.75 -7.14 -2.31
CA TYR A 100 17.74 -7.60 -3.69
C TYR A 100 18.47 -6.66 -4.65
N PHE A 101 18.34 -5.34 -4.46
CA PHE A 101 19.08 -4.34 -5.23
C PHE A 101 20.59 -4.52 -5.07
N TYR A 102 21.08 -4.68 -3.83
CA TYR A 102 22.49 -4.95 -3.58
C TYR A 102 22.95 -6.27 -4.22
N SER A 103 22.16 -7.34 -4.05
CA SER A 103 22.43 -8.64 -4.67
C SER A 103 22.37 -8.63 -6.20
N SER A 104 21.73 -7.63 -6.81
CA SER A 104 21.63 -7.50 -8.27
C SER A 104 22.92 -7.03 -8.94
N PHE A 105 23.93 -6.57 -8.18
CA PHE A 105 25.23 -6.16 -8.74
C PHE A 105 26.18 -7.32 -9.05
N SER A 106 25.81 -8.55 -8.70
CA SER A 106 26.56 -9.75 -9.07
C SER A 106 26.50 -9.99 -10.59
N SER A 107 27.58 -10.55 -11.15
CA SER A 107 27.67 -10.87 -12.59
C SER A 107 26.63 -11.90 -13.03
N ILE A 108 26.35 -12.87 -12.17
CA ILE A 108 25.25 -13.83 -12.27
C ILE A 108 24.32 -13.55 -11.10
N LEU A 109 23.02 -13.42 -11.36
CA LEU A 109 22.07 -13.13 -10.30
C LEU A 109 21.98 -14.33 -9.34
N PRO A 110 21.98 -14.10 -8.01
CA PRO A 110 22.01 -15.20 -7.04
C PRO A 110 20.82 -16.16 -7.13
N TRP A 111 19.69 -15.72 -7.69
CA TRP A 111 18.47 -16.50 -7.87
C TRP A 111 18.35 -17.18 -9.24
N THR A 112 19.41 -17.17 -10.06
CA THR A 112 19.42 -17.86 -11.36
C THR A 112 19.74 -19.36 -11.21
N ASN A 113 20.69 -19.72 -10.33
CA ASN A 113 21.23 -21.09 -10.25
C ASN A 113 20.91 -21.77 -8.91
N CYS A 114 20.88 -23.10 -8.91
CA CYS A 114 20.70 -23.91 -7.70
C CYS A 114 22.02 -24.20 -6.95
N ASP A 115 23.17 -23.73 -7.44
CA ASP A 115 24.51 -24.04 -6.89
C ASP A 115 24.93 -23.14 -5.71
N ASN A 116 23.99 -22.78 -4.85
CA ASN A 116 24.25 -21.92 -3.71
C ASN A 116 24.09 -22.68 -2.39
N VAL A 117 24.81 -22.22 -1.36
CA VAL A 117 24.85 -22.85 -0.02
C VAL A 117 23.47 -22.91 0.66
N TRP A 118 22.57 -21.99 0.32
CA TRP A 118 21.23 -21.89 0.88
C TRP A 118 20.17 -22.72 0.13
N ASN A 119 20.52 -23.38 -0.99
CA ASN A 119 19.55 -24.12 -1.76
C ASN A 119 19.29 -25.50 -1.15
N THR A 120 18.01 -25.87 -1.11
CA THR A 120 17.60 -27.21 -0.68
C THR A 120 17.91 -28.24 -1.77
N PRO A 121 18.05 -29.54 -1.41
CA PRO A 121 18.29 -30.61 -2.40
C PRO A 121 17.15 -30.75 -3.42
N ASN A 122 15.97 -30.21 -3.12
CA ASN A 122 14.82 -30.16 -4.02
C ASN A 122 14.81 -28.92 -4.94
N CYS A 123 15.89 -28.12 -4.97
CA CYS A 123 16.00 -26.97 -5.85
C CYS A 123 16.06 -27.42 -7.30
N THR A 124 15.07 -27.01 -8.08
CA THR A 124 15.06 -27.26 -9.53
C THR A 124 15.41 -25.97 -10.26
N ASN A 125 16.51 -26.01 -11.01
CA ASN A 125 16.78 -25.00 -12.04
C ASN A 125 16.06 -25.44 -13.31
N TYR A 126 15.20 -24.58 -13.83
CA TYR A 126 14.34 -24.90 -14.96
C TYR A 126 15.01 -24.67 -16.31
N PHE A 127 16.23 -24.12 -16.32
CA PHE A 127 16.94 -23.78 -17.53
C PHE A 127 18.10 -24.76 -17.77
N GLY A 128 17.97 -25.54 -18.84
CA GLY A 128 18.98 -26.50 -19.31
C GLY A 128 18.52 -27.95 -19.42
N MET A 129 17.29 -28.29 -18.99
CA MET A 129 16.77 -29.67 -19.06
C MET A 129 15.30 -29.71 -19.49
N ASP A 130 15.03 -30.38 -20.62
CA ASP A 130 13.68 -30.51 -21.21
C ASP A 130 12.75 -31.46 -20.43
N ASN A 131 13.28 -32.24 -19.50
CA ASN A 131 12.58 -33.31 -18.75
C ASN A 131 12.55 -33.06 -17.23
N VAL A 132 12.20 -31.85 -16.79
CA VAL A 132 12.03 -31.56 -15.36
C VAL A 132 10.56 -31.35 -15.03
N THR A 133 10.05 -32.13 -14.08
CA THR A 133 8.74 -31.90 -13.47
C THR A 133 8.81 -30.67 -12.56
N TRP A 134 7.98 -29.68 -12.83
CA TRP A 134 7.91 -28.44 -12.05
C TRP A 134 7.51 -28.72 -10.60
N THR A 135 8.43 -28.49 -9.66
CA THR A 135 8.16 -28.57 -8.22
C THR A 135 7.98 -27.18 -7.62
N ASN A 136 7.30 -27.06 -6.49
CA ASN A 136 7.10 -25.77 -5.80
C ASN A 136 8.40 -25.14 -5.24
N SER A 137 9.58 -25.70 -5.49
CA SER A 137 10.90 -25.30 -4.99
C SER A 137 11.78 -24.70 -6.11
N SER A 138 11.43 -23.51 -6.61
CA SER A 138 12.26 -22.77 -7.57
C SER A 138 13.50 -22.16 -6.91
N SER A 139 14.59 -21.95 -7.69
CA SER A 139 15.81 -21.28 -7.21
C SER A 139 15.52 -19.92 -6.56
N ASN A 140 14.65 -19.09 -7.15
CA ASN A 140 14.31 -17.80 -6.57
C ASN A 140 13.42 -17.90 -5.32
N ARG A 141 12.56 -18.93 -5.23
CA ARG A 141 11.80 -19.19 -4.01
C ARG A 141 12.72 -19.64 -2.87
N ASN A 142 13.73 -20.45 -3.16
CA ASN A 142 14.78 -20.78 -2.18
C ASN A 142 15.59 -19.53 -1.82
N HIS A 143 15.94 -18.67 -2.78
CA HIS A 143 16.62 -17.42 -2.49
C HIS A 143 15.82 -16.53 -1.52
N ILE A 144 14.51 -16.33 -1.74
CA ILE A 144 13.72 -15.51 -0.81
C ILE A 144 13.50 -16.21 0.54
N CYS A 145 13.09 -17.48 0.54
CA CYS A 145 12.68 -18.19 1.75
C CYS A 145 13.88 -18.59 2.61
N GLU A 146 14.96 -19.06 1.99
CA GLU A 146 16.12 -19.61 2.67
C GLU A 146 17.21 -18.56 2.90
N ASN A 147 17.46 -17.66 1.94
CA ASN A 147 18.57 -16.71 2.04
C ASN A 147 18.15 -15.29 2.45
N VAL A 148 17.05 -14.75 1.95
CA VAL A 148 16.63 -13.36 2.29
C VAL A 148 15.91 -13.33 3.63
N LEU A 149 14.87 -14.16 3.77
CA LEU A 149 14.00 -14.21 4.96
C LEU A 149 14.50 -15.21 6.01
N GLU A 150 15.17 -16.29 5.60
CA GLU A 150 15.51 -17.44 6.46
C GLU A 150 14.28 -17.98 7.23
N ILE A 151 13.14 -18.09 6.53
CA ILE A 151 11.85 -18.44 7.12
C ILE A 151 11.82 -19.87 7.68
N HIS A 152 12.66 -20.77 7.16
CA HIS A 152 12.82 -22.15 7.63
C HIS A 152 13.25 -22.24 9.11
N LYS A 153 13.87 -21.19 9.66
CA LYS A 153 14.29 -21.15 11.07
C LYS A 153 13.14 -20.79 12.03
N SER A 154 11.98 -20.39 11.52
CA SER A 154 10.80 -20.08 12.31
C SER A 154 9.79 -21.22 12.23
N SER A 155 9.20 -21.58 13.36
CA SER A 155 8.09 -22.55 13.42
C SER A 155 6.70 -21.89 13.30
N GLY A 156 6.65 -20.61 12.91
CA GLY A 156 5.42 -19.82 12.71
C GLY A 156 5.31 -18.62 13.65
N LEU A 157 4.09 -18.10 13.85
CA LEU A 157 3.84 -16.91 14.68
C LEU A 157 4.25 -17.06 16.16
N ARG A 158 4.28 -18.30 16.66
CA ARG A 158 4.59 -18.58 18.07
C ARG A 158 6.07 -18.49 18.37
N ASP A 159 6.91 -18.77 17.38
CA ASP A 159 8.36 -18.64 17.46
C ASP A 159 8.87 -18.09 16.12
N VAL A 160 9.00 -16.78 16.09
CA VAL A 160 9.42 -16.01 14.92
C VAL A 160 10.94 -15.99 14.73
N GLY A 161 11.71 -16.62 15.62
CA GLY A 161 13.18 -16.65 15.54
C GLY A 161 13.86 -15.31 15.85
N GLY A 162 15.14 -15.22 15.48
CA GLY A 162 15.99 -14.04 15.72
C GLY A 162 15.87 -12.96 14.65
N VAL A 163 16.49 -11.80 14.87
CA VAL A 163 16.55 -10.70 13.88
C VAL A 163 17.68 -10.94 12.89
N ARG A 164 17.42 -10.83 11.58
CA ARG A 164 18.49 -10.86 10.56
C ARG A 164 19.23 -9.54 10.51
N TRP A 165 20.52 -9.58 10.81
CA TRP A 165 21.36 -8.38 10.83
C TRP A 165 21.53 -7.73 9.44
N GLN A 166 21.54 -8.50 8.35
CA GLN A 166 21.63 -7.95 6.99
C GLN A 166 20.43 -7.06 6.68
N LEU A 167 19.22 -7.54 6.99
CA LEU A 167 17.99 -6.77 6.79
C LEU A 167 17.90 -5.60 7.77
N MET A 168 18.43 -5.74 8.98
CA MET A 168 18.55 -4.64 9.94
C MET A 168 19.44 -3.50 9.40
N LEU A 169 20.56 -3.81 8.73
CA LEU A 169 21.39 -2.79 8.08
C LEU A 169 20.68 -2.13 6.90
N CYS A 170 19.97 -2.90 6.07
CA CYS A 170 19.13 -2.35 4.99
C CYS A 170 18.07 -1.40 5.56
N LEU A 171 17.39 -1.79 6.63
CA LEU A 171 16.38 -0.98 7.30
C LEU A 171 16.99 0.30 7.89
N PHE A 172 18.17 0.21 8.51
CA PHE A 172 18.89 1.37 9.03
C PHE A 172 19.22 2.38 7.93
N LEU A 173 19.66 1.91 6.76
CA LEU A 173 19.90 2.78 5.60
C LEU A 173 18.61 3.46 5.13
N ILE A 174 17.49 2.73 5.06
CA ILE A 174 16.19 3.27 4.65
C ILE A 174 15.74 4.37 5.61
N PHE A 175 15.77 4.12 6.93
CA PHE A 175 15.37 5.14 7.89
C PHE A 175 16.32 6.34 7.93
N THR A 176 17.61 6.15 7.60
CA THR A 176 18.55 7.26 7.41
C THR A 176 18.11 8.15 6.24
N ILE A 177 17.75 7.56 5.10
CA ILE A 177 17.23 8.30 3.93
C ILE A 177 15.92 9.02 4.29
N VAL A 178 15.00 8.33 4.99
CA VAL A 178 13.71 8.89 5.43
C VAL A 178 13.91 10.08 6.38
N TYR A 179 14.80 9.96 7.35
CA TYR A 179 15.12 11.03 8.30
C TYR A 179 15.60 12.29 7.57
N PHE A 180 16.63 12.19 6.73
CA PHE A 180 17.16 13.34 5.99
C PHE A 180 16.18 13.93 4.97
N SER A 181 15.21 13.14 4.51
CA SER A 181 14.16 13.62 3.61
C SER A 181 13.09 14.45 4.35
N LEU A 182 12.76 14.08 5.59
CA LEU A 182 11.65 14.67 6.37
C LEU A 182 12.07 15.71 7.43
N TRP A 183 13.32 15.73 7.88
CA TRP A 183 13.78 16.59 8.99
C TRP A 183 13.48 18.08 8.82
N LYS A 184 13.58 18.61 7.59
CA LYS A 184 13.32 20.01 7.21
C LYS A 184 11.91 20.19 6.59
N GLY A 185 11.07 19.16 6.70
CA GLY A 185 9.68 19.11 6.26
C GLY A 185 9.47 19.11 4.75
N VAL A 186 8.28 19.55 4.34
CA VAL A 186 7.81 19.48 2.94
C VAL A 186 8.71 20.20 1.92
N ARG A 187 9.59 21.11 2.35
CA ARG A 187 10.57 21.76 1.47
C ARG A 187 11.67 20.81 0.99
N THR A 188 12.15 19.90 1.84
CA THR A 188 13.15 18.89 1.44
C THR A 188 12.48 17.68 0.83
N SER A 189 11.41 17.19 1.46
CA SER A 189 10.63 16.06 0.95
C SER A 189 10.14 16.35 -0.47
N GLY A 190 9.58 17.54 -0.72
CA GLY A 190 9.13 17.96 -2.05
C GLY A 190 10.23 18.16 -3.09
N LYS A 191 11.53 18.10 -2.74
CA LYS A 191 12.66 18.04 -3.68
C LYS A 191 13.07 16.59 -3.97
N VAL A 192 13.11 15.74 -2.94
CA VAL A 192 13.42 14.31 -3.09
C VAL A 192 12.38 13.63 -3.98
N VAL A 193 11.11 13.96 -3.76
CA VAL A 193 9.94 13.47 -4.52
C VAL A 193 10.06 13.70 -6.03
N TRP A 194 10.80 14.72 -6.50
CA TRP A 194 11.00 14.91 -7.94
C TRP A 194 11.71 13.74 -8.59
N VAL A 195 12.66 13.11 -7.88
CA VAL A 195 13.38 11.95 -8.39
C VAL A 195 12.59 10.69 -8.12
N THR A 196 12.13 10.51 -6.88
CA THR A 196 11.50 9.27 -6.43
C THR A 196 10.12 9.05 -7.06
N ALA A 197 9.38 10.12 -7.40
CA ALA A 197 8.09 10.00 -8.09
C ALA A 197 8.21 9.84 -9.61
N THR A 198 9.28 10.33 -10.24
CA THR A 198 9.41 10.30 -11.71
C THR A 198 10.10 9.04 -12.21
N LEU A 199 11.11 8.55 -11.48
CA LEU A 199 11.89 7.36 -11.84
C LEU A 199 11.00 6.12 -12.07
N PRO A 200 9.99 5.81 -11.25
CA PRO A 200 9.11 4.68 -11.48
C PRO A 200 8.42 4.69 -12.85
N TYR A 201 8.03 5.85 -13.36
CA TYR A 201 7.40 5.95 -14.68
C TYR A 201 8.36 5.65 -15.82
N ILE A 202 9.60 6.11 -15.67
CA ILE A 202 10.67 5.80 -16.63
C ILE A 202 10.92 4.29 -16.63
N VAL A 203 11.02 3.67 -15.45
CA VAL A 203 11.24 2.21 -15.33
C VAL A 203 10.04 1.43 -15.85
N LEU A 204 8.80 1.80 -15.51
CA LEU A 204 7.60 1.18 -16.04
C LEU A 204 7.56 1.25 -17.57
N PHE A 205 7.94 2.38 -18.16
CA PHE A 205 8.01 2.52 -19.62
C PHE A 205 9.06 1.59 -20.24
N ILE A 206 10.25 1.50 -19.65
CA ILE A 206 11.32 0.58 -20.10
C ILE A 206 10.85 -0.87 -20.00
N LEU A 207 10.26 -1.26 -18.86
CA LEU A 207 9.74 -2.61 -18.63
C LEU A 207 8.54 -2.93 -19.51
N LEU A 208 7.74 -1.93 -19.89
CA LEU A 208 6.63 -2.12 -20.83
C LEU A 208 7.15 -2.46 -22.23
N ILE A 209 8.13 -1.70 -22.75
CA ILE A 209 8.76 -1.98 -24.04
C ILE A 209 9.43 -3.36 -23.99
N ARG A 210 10.18 -3.65 -22.93
CA ARG A 210 10.81 -4.95 -22.77
C ARG A 210 9.78 -6.08 -22.72
N GLY A 211 8.76 -5.96 -21.86
CA GLY A 211 7.68 -6.93 -21.73
C GLY A 211 6.95 -7.20 -23.03
N ALA A 212 6.65 -6.15 -23.81
CA ALA A 212 5.98 -6.26 -25.11
C ALA A 212 6.83 -6.96 -26.19
N THR A 213 8.17 -6.92 -26.08
CA THR A 213 9.08 -7.58 -27.04
C THR A 213 9.39 -9.04 -26.68
N LEU A 214 8.94 -9.53 -25.53
CA LEU A 214 9.17 -10.92 -25.10
C LEU A 214 8.25 -11.90 -25.84
N PRO A 215 8.73 -13.12 -26.15
CA PRO A 215 7.90 -14.16 -26.74
C PRO A 215 6.77 -14.56 -25.79
N GLY A 216 5.56 -14.79 -26.31
CA GLY A 216 4.43 -15.21 -25.49
C GLY A 216 3.80 -14.12 -24.59
N ALA A 217 4.32 -12.88 -24.61
CA ALA A 217 3.76 -11.77 -23.84
C ALA A 217 2.26 -11.52 -24.12
N TRP A 218 1.81 -11.81 -25.34
CA TRP A 218 0.41 -11.71 -25.76
C TRP A 218 -0.53 -12.58 -24.91
N ARG A 219 -0.09 -13.75 -24.43
CA ARG A 219 -0.92 -14.64 -23.58
C ARG A 219 -1.34 -13.94 -22.30
N GLY A 220 -0.41 -13.22 -21.68
CA GLY A 220 -0.66 -12.45 -20.49
C GLY A 220 -1.57 -11.25 -20.74
N VAL A 221 -1.39 -10.53 -21.86
CA VAL A 221 -2.27 -9.41 -22.24
C VAL A 221 -3.70 -9.88 -22.53
N VAL A 222 -3.84 -11.00 -23.23
CA VAL A 222 -5.16 -11.62 -23.47
C VAL A 222 -5.78 -12.03 -22.15
N PHE A 223 -5.03 -12.70 -21.27
CA PHE A 223 -5.52 -13.04 -19.93
C PHE A 223 -5.99 -11.79 -19.17
N TYR A 224 -5.19 -10.71 -19.18
CA TYR A 224 -5.52 -9.45 -18.50
C TYR A 224 -6.79 -8.77 -19.02
N LEU A 225 -7.02 -8.74 -20.33
CA LEU A 225 -8.11 -7.99 -20.95
C LEU A 225 -9.34 -8.82 -21.34
N LYS A 226 -9.25 -10.16 -21.36
CA LYS A 226 -10.36 -11.03 -21.78
C LYS A 226 -11.56 -10.87 -20.84
N PRO A 227 -12.71 -10.33 -21.28
CA PRO A 227 -13.84 -10.08 -20.40
C PRO A 227 -14.59 -11.38 -20.08
N GLN A 228 -14.78 -11.65 -18.79
CA GLN A 228 -15.68 -12.64 -18.21
C GLN A 228 -16.87 -11.91 -17.58
N TRP A 229 -17.98 -11.87 -18.30
CA TRP A 229 -19.18 -11.11 -17.90
C TRP A 229 -19.91 -11.74 -16.71
N ASP A 230 -19.87 -13.07 -16.59
CA ASP A 230 -20.54 -13.81 -15.52
C ASP A 230 -20.01 -13.40 -14.14
N LYS A 231 -18.73 -13.03 -14.06
CA LYS A 231 -18.10 -12.55 -12.82
C LYS A 231 -18.65 -11.22 -12.33
N LEU A 232 -19.23 -10.38 -13.19
CA LEU A 232 -19.83 -9.11 -12.75
C LEU A 232 -21.09 -9.28 -11.91
N LEU A 233 -21.74 -10.45 -11.99
CA LEU A 233 -22.90 -10.79 -11.17
C LEU A 233 -22.48 -11.12 -9.73
N GLU A 234 -21.22 -11.49 -9.50
CA GLU A 234 -20.71 -11.77 -8.16
C GLU A 234 -20.46 -10.46 -7.39
N THR A 235 -21.08 -10.32 -6.22
CA THR A 235 -20.90 -9.13 -5.37
C THR A 235 -19.46 -8.95 -4.88
N SER A 236 -18.69 -10.04 -4.78
CA SER A 236 -17.27 -10.04 -4.42
C SER A 236 -16.44 -9.13 -5.34
N VAL A 237 -16.72 -9.13 -6.64
CA VAL A 237 -15.99 -8.33 -7.64
C VAL A 237 -16.18 -6.83 -7.40
N TRP A 238 -17.38 -6.42 -7.01
CA TRP A 238 -17.67 -5.01 -6.68
C TRP A 238 -17.02 -4.58 -5.36
N VAL A 239 -17.02 -5.46 -4.36
CA VAL A 239 -16.36 -5.21 -3.07
C VAL A 239 -14.85 -5.10 -3.25
N ASP A 240 -14.26 -5.92 -4.12
CA ASP A 240 -12.84 -5.88 -4.44
C ASP A 240 -12.47 -4.66 -5.29
N ALA A 241 -13.33 -4.23 -6.22
CA ALA A 241 -13.14 -2.98 -6.97
C ALA A 241 -13.16 -1.76 -6.04
N ALA A 242 -14.16 -1.70 -5.16
CA ALA A 242 -14.25 -0.72 -4.09
C ALA A 242 -12.99 -0.73 -3.21
N ALA A 243 -12.52 -1.93 -2.90
CA ALA A 243 -11.33 -2.12 -2.11
C ALA A 243 -10.05 -1.65 -2.79
N GLN A 244 -9.89 -1.95 -4.07
CA GLN A 244 -8.75 -1.52 -4.86
C GLN A 244 -8.67 -0.01 -4.84
N ILE A 245 -9.77 0.68 -5.19
CA ILE A 245 -9.73 2.13 -5.32
C ILE A 245 -9.53 2.85 -3.98
N PHE A 246 -10.15 2.38 -2.89
CA PHE A 246 -9.99 2.99 -1.58
C PHE A 246 -8.55 2.88 -1.07
N PHE A 247 -7.92 1.71 -1.18
CA PHE A 247 -6.53 1.54 -0.74
C PHE A 247 -5.51 2.11 -1.73
N SER A 248 -5.89 2.31 -2.99
CA SER A 248 -5.04 2.93 -4.01
C SER A 248 -5.05 4.46 -3.91
N LEU A 249 -6.22 5.09 -3.68
CA LEU A 249 -6.32 6.53 -3.46
C LEU A 249 -6.01 6.95 -2.01
N GLY A 250 -6.09 6.01 -1.06
CA GLY A 250 -5.76 6.23 0.35
C GLY A 250 -6.48 7.38 1.07
N PRO A 251 -7.77 7.70 0.82
CA PRO A 251 -8.47 8.65 1.67
C PRO A 251 -8.64 8.08 3.10
N GLY A 252 -8.62 8.95 4.10
CA GLY A 252 -8.72 8.61 5.52
C GLY A 252 -7.39 8.23 6.19
N PHE A 253 -6.28 8.28 5.46
CA PHE A 253 -4.93 8.10 6.04
C PHE A 253 -4.37 9.41 6.65
N GLY A 254 -5.05 10.55 6.48
CA GLY A 254 -4.60 11.86 6.95
C GLY A 254 -3.40 12.44 6.19
N VAL A 255 -2.82 11.68 5.25
CA VAL A 255 -1.70 12.12 4.39
C VAL A 255 -2.16 13.21 3.42
N LEU A 256 -3.34 13.04 2.81
CA LEU A 256 -3.89 14.04 1.89
C LEU A 256 -4.22 15.33 2.63
N LEU A 257 -4.77 15.20 3.83
CA LEU A 257 -5.05 16.31 4.73
C LEU A 257 -3.77 17.06 5.13
N ALA A 258 -2.73 16.34 5.55
CA ALA A 258 -1.45 16.93 5.93
C ALA A 258 -0.71 17.57 4.74
N LEU A 259 -0.72 16.96 3.56
CA LEU A 259 -0.08 17.55 2.38
C LEU A 259 -0.84 18.80 1.89
N SER A 260 -2.18 18.78 1.93
CA SER A 260 -3.01 19.91 1.47
C SER A 260 -3.02 21.09 2.44
N SER A 261 -2.75 20.87 3.73
CA SER A 261 -2.64 21.95 4.72
C SER A 261 -1.53 22.95 4.41
N TYR A 262 -0.47 22.51 3.71
CA TYR A 262 0.63 23.37 3.25
C TYR A 262 0.31 24.15 1.97
N ASN A 263 -0.86 23.97 1.35
CA ASN A 263 -1.21 24.56 0.07
C ASN A 263 -1.79 25.99 0.23
N PRO A 264 -1.64 26.88 -0.78
CA PRO A 264 -2.33 28.17 -0.79
C PRO A 264 -3.85 27.98 -0.76
N PHE A 265 -4.56 28.84 -0.02
CA PHE A 265 -6.01 28.74 0.21
C PHE A 265 -6.82 28.80 -1.10
N THR A 266 -6.38 29.63 -2.04
CA THR A 266 -7.02 29.83 -3.35
C THR A 266 -6.56 28.85 -4.43
N ASN A 267 -5.73 27.86 -4.09
CA ASN A 267 -5.29 26.87 -5.07
C ASN A 267 -6.45 25.98 -5.51
N ASN A 268 -6.47 25.57 -6.78
CA ASN A 268 -7.56 24.76 -7.31
C ASN A 268 -7.42 23.27 -6.91
N CYS A 269 -7.82 22.94 -5.69
CA CYS A 269 -7.81 21.57 -5.16
C CYS A 269 -8.74 20.62 -5.92
N TYR A 270 -9.79 21.13 -6.58
CA TYR A 270 -10.68 20.32 -7.40
C TYR A 270 -9.94 19.73 -8.61
N ARG A 271 -9.21 20.58 -9.35
CA ARG A 271 -8.39 20.11 -10.49
C ARG A 271 -7.32 19.13 -10.01
N ASP A 272 -6.65 19.44 -8.91
CA ASP A 272 -5.62 18.57 -8.35
C ASP A 272 -6.21 17.19 -8.01
N ALA A 273 -7.37 17.14 -7.34
CA ALA A 273 -8.05 15.89 -7.00
C ALA A 273 -8.40 15.03 -8.22
N ILE A 274 -8.97 15.63 -9.27
CA ILE A 274 -9.37 14.91 -10.48
C ILE A 274 -8.14 14.38 -11.24
N VAL A 275 -7.15 15.24 -11.49
CA VAL A 275 -5.97 14.82 -12.27
C VAL A 275 -5.18 13.77 -11.50
N THR A 276 -4.95 13.97 -10.19
CA THR A 276 -4.24 12.99 -9.37
C THR A 276 -4.94 11.63 -9.36
N SER A 277 -6.27 11.61 -9.19
CA SER A 277 -7.05 10.35 -9.21
C SER A 277 -7.00 9.65 -10.57
N LEU A 278 -7.08 10.42 -11.67
CA LEU A 278 -7.01 9.89 -13.03
C LEU A 278 -5.63 9.29 -13.31
N VAL A 279 -4.56 10.01 -13.00
CA VAL A 279 -3.20 9.51 -13.24
C VAL A 279 -2.96 8.26 -12.38
N ASN A 280 -3.38 8.22 -11.11
CA ASN A 280 -3.30 7.01 -10.29
C ASN A 280 -4.00 5.78 -10.94
N CYS A 281 -5.21 5.97 -11.47
CA CYS A 281 -5.93 4.90 -12.16
C CYS A 281 -5.22 4.46 -13.45
N LEU A 282 -4.71 5.41 -14.24
CA LEU A 282 -3.95 5.13 -15.47
C LEU A 282 -2.63 4.43 -15.17
N THR A 283 -1.91 4.85 -14.14
CA THR A 283 -0.69 4.19 -13.68
C THR A 283 -0.97 2.75 -13.28
N SER A 284 -2.07 2.51 -12.56
CA SER A 284 -2.49 1.16 -12.18
C SER A 284 -2.78 0.28 -13.40
N PHE A 285 -3.47 0.84 -14.40
CA PHE A 285 -3.77 0.16 -15.65
C PHE A 285 -2.51 -0.17 -16.47
N VAL A 286 -1.60 0.81 -16.65
CA VAL A 286 -0.32 0.61 -17.36
C VAL A 286 0.58 -0.38 -16.62
N SER A 287 0.63 -0.30 -15.28
CA SER A 287 1.35 -1.28 -14.45
C SER A 287 0.81 -2.69 -14.68
N GLY A 288 -0.52 -2.85 -14.84
CA GLY A 288 -1.13 -4.11 -15.26
C GLY A 288 -0.49 -4.69 -16.53
N PHE A 289 -0.32 -3.90 -17.60
CA PHE A 289 0.36 -4.37 -18.81
C PHE A 289 1.81 -4.78 -18.59
N VAL A 290 2.59 -3.95 -17.86
CA VAL A 290 3.99 -4.30 -17.51
C VAL A 290 4.03 -5.64 -16.80
N ILE A 291 3.06 -5.88 -15.91
CA ILE A 291 3.03 -7.09 -15.11
C ILE A 291 2.65 -8.30 -15.98
N PHE A 292 1.49 -8.23 -16.62
CA PHE A 292 0.95 -9.37 -17.35
C PHE A 292 1.75 -9.73 -18.60
N THR A 293 2.43 -8.78 -19.26
CA THR A 293 3.35 -9.13 -20.37
C THR A 293 4.51 -10.02 -19.91
N VAL A 294 5.11 -9.72 -18.74
CA VAL A 294 6.17 -10.52 -18.13
C VAL A 294 5.65 -11.87 -17.63
N LEU A 295 4.46 -11.93 -17.04
CA LEU A 295 3.81 -13.20 -16.64
C LEU A 295 3.45 -14.07 -17.86
N GLY A 296 3.00 -13.46 -18.96
CA GLY A 296 2.72 -14.15 -20.22
C GLY A 296 3.96 -14.80 -20.81
N TYR A 297 5.09 -14.08 -20.81
CA TYR A 297 6.40 -14.65 -21.16
C TYR A 297 6.78 -15.83 -20.25
N MET A 298 6.62 -15.68 -18.94
CA MET A 298 6.90 -16.78 -18.01
C MET A 298 6.00 -18.00 -18.26
N ALA A 299 4.70 -17.78 -18.50
CA ALA A 299 3.76 -18.86 -18.83
C ALA A 299 4.12 -19.58 -20.14
N GLU A 300 4.59 -18.85 -21.15
CA GLU A 300 5.11 -19.42 -22.40
C GLU A 300 6.34 -20.29 -22.15
N MET A 301 7.32 -19.81 -21.38
CA MET A 301 8.52 -20.57 -21.06
C MET A 301 8.21 -21.83 -20.25
N ARG A 302 7.26 -21.72 -19.31
CA ARG A 302 6.84 -22.83 -18.44
C ARG A 302 5.88 -23.81 -19.12
N LYS A 303 5.34 -23.46 -20.30
CA LYS A 303 4.28 -24.22 -20.98
C LYS A 303 3.05 -24.48 -20.08
N VAL A 304 2.70 -23.52 -19.23
CA VAL A 304 1.53 -23.56 -18.36
C VAL A 304 0.59 -22.38 -18.65
N GLU A 305 -0.59 -22.37 -18.04
CA GLU A 305 -1.49 -21.24 -18.14
C GLU A 305 -1.00 -20.06 -17.30
N VAL A 306 -1.36 -18.84 -17.72
CA VAL A 306 -0.97 -17.62 -16.99
C VAL A 306 -1.53 -17.61 -15.57
N GLU A 307 -2.71 -18.21 -15.37
CA GLU A 307 -3.35 -18.35 -14.06
C GLU A 307 -2.47 -19.13 -13.07
N ASP A 308 -1.79 -20.19 -13.51
CA ASP A 308 -0.94 -21.02 -12.66
C ASP A 308 0.30 -20.26 -12.15
N VAL A 309 0.83 -19.37 -12.97
CA VAL A 309 1.97 -18.51 -12.63
C VAL A 309 1.56 -17.34 -11.74
N ALA A 310 0.31 -16.90 -11.86
CA ALA A 310 -0.28 -15.79 -11.12
C ALA A 310 -0.91 -16.19 -9.77
N LYS A 311 -0.75 -17.45 -9.32
CA LYS A 311 -1.33 -17.94 -8.05
C LYS A 311 -0.80 -17.22 -6.81
N ASP A 312 0.47 -16.81 -6.84
CA ASP A 312 1.11 -16.09 -5.74
C ASP A 312 0.58 -14.65 -5.67
N LYS A 313 -0.16 -14.30 -4.61
CA LYS A 313 -0.69 -12.94 -4.38
C LYS A 313 0.25 -12.12 -3.47
N GLY A 314 0.30 -10.80 -3.71
CA GLY A 314 1.00 -9.86 -2.83
C GLY A 314 2.52 -9.85 -3.00
N PRO A 315 3.31 -9.64 -1.91
CA PRO A 315 4.77 -9.49 -2.00
C PRO A 315 5.47 -10.68 -2.67
N SER A 316 4.97 -11.90 -2.48
CA SER A 316 5.53 -13.10 -3.11
C SER A 316 5.60 -13.00 -4.63
N LEU A 317 4.65 -12.33 -5.30
CA LEU A 317 4.72 -12.15 -6.75
C LEU A 317 5.94 -11.32 -7.15
N LEU A 318 6.19 -10.22 -6.43
CA LEU A 318 7.26 -9.26 -6.73
C LEU A 318 8.65 -9.76 -6.40
N PHE A 319 8.75 -10.63 -5.40
CA PHE A 319 10.04 -11.13 -4.93
C PHE A 319 10.32 -12.57 -5.36
N ILE A 320 9.34 -13.30 -5.89
CA ILE A 320 9.52 -14.67 -6.42
C ILE A 320 9.29 -14.69 -7.94
N THR A 321 8.09 -14.38 -8.40
CA THR A 321 7.73 -14.54 -9.81
C THR A 321 8.46 -13.53 -10.70
N TYR A 322 8.55 -12.25 -10.29
CA TYR A 322 9.22 -11.22 -11.07
C TYR A 322 10.73 -11.41 -11.24
N PRO A 323 11.51 -11.59 -10.16
CA PRO A 323 12.95 -11.70 -10.30
C PRO A 323 13.33 -12.98 -11.03
N GLU A 324 12.51 -14.04 -10.92
CA GLU A 324 12.64 -15.25 -11.70
C GLU A 324 12.38 -15.00 -13.19
N ALA A 325 11.35 -14.23 -13.58
CA ALA A 325 11.15 -13.86 -14.99
C ALA A 325 12.32 -13.02 -15.52
N ILE A 326 12.79 -12.06 -14.72
CA ILE A 326 13.89 -11.15 -15.08
C ILE A 326 15.20 -11.91 -15.28
N ALA A 327 15.49 -12.90 -14.43
CA ALA A 327 16.69 -13.72 -14.52
C ALA A 327 16.83 -14.42 -15.89
N ASN A 328 15.71 -14.69 -16.56
CA ASN A 328 15.67 -15.41 -17.84
C ASN A 328 15.81 -14.48 -19.05
N MET A 329 15.75 -13.16 -18.85
CA MET A 329 15.89 -12.20 -19.93
C MET A 329 17.36 -11.94 -20.23
N MET A 330 17.72 -11.77 -21.51
CA MET A 330 19.02 -11.21 -21.87
C MET A 330 19.18 -9.82 -21.24
N GLY A 331 20.31 -9.59 -20.57
CA GLY A 331 20.54 -8.37 -19.80
C GLY A 331 19.87 -8.34 -18.42
N SER A 332 19.61 -9.51 -17.82
CA SER A 332 18.90 -9.69 -16.54
C SER A 332 19.39 -8.79 -15.40
N THR A 333 20.70 -8.58 -15.27
CA THR A 333 21.30 -7.69 -14.27
C THR A 333 20.76 -6.25 -14.36
N PHE A 334 20.68 -5.69 -15.58
CA PHE A 334 20.16 -4.34 -15.80
C PHE A 334 18.69 -4.25 -15.41
N PHE A 335 17.87 -5.19 -15.86
CA PHE A 335 16.44 -5.21 -15.57
C PHE A 335 16.14 -5.43 -14.08
N ALA A 336 16.94 -6.24 -13.38
CA ALA A 336 16.83 -6.45 -11.94
C ALA A 336 17.15 -5.17 -11.16
N ILE A 337 18.27 -4.50 -11.50
CA ILE A 337 18.67 -3.23 -10.88
C ILE A 337 17.56 -2.19 -11.00
N ILE A 338 17.07 -1.91 -12.22
CA ILE A 338 16.02 -0.89 -12.40
C ILE A 338 14.71 -1.26 -11.72
N PHE A 339 14.34 -2.55 -11.70
CA PHE A 339 13.12 -3.03 -11.05
C PHE A 339 13.17 -2.85 -9.53
N PHE A 340 14.26 -3.24 -8.88
CA PHE A 340 14.40 -3.06 -7.43
C PHE A 340 14.60 -1.60 -7.04
N VAL A 341 15.27 -0.78 -7.86
CA VAL A 341 15.31 0.68 -7.66
C VAL A 341 13.89 1.27 -7.69
N MET A 342 13.09 0.90 -8.70
CA MET A 342 11.69 1.34 -8.79
C MET A 342 10.89 0.94 -7.54
N MET A 343 11.04 -0.29 -7.04
CA MET A 343 10.35 -0.72 -5.82
C MET A 343 10.78 0.09 -4.59
N ILE A 344 12.08 0.38 -4.46
CA ILE A 344 12.60 1.21 -3.35
C ILE A 344 12.05 2.63 -3.44
N THR A 345 12.07 3.26 -4.61
CA THR A 345 11.58 4.63 -4.78
C THR A 345 10.07 4.76 -4.52
N LEU A 346 9.27 3.82 -5.01
CA LEU A 346 7.82 3.79 -4.75
C LEU A 346 7.51 3.57 -3.26
N GLY A 347 8.31 2.75 -2.59
CA GLY A 347 8.22 2.54 -1.15
C GLY A 347 8.57 3.79 -0.35
N LEU A 348 9.70 4.42 -0.66
CA LEU A 348 10.19 5.60 0.06
C LEU A 348 9.16 6.74 0.03
N ASP A 349 8.54 7.00 -1.11
CA ASP A 349 7.55 8.08 -1.23
C ASP A 349 6.29 7.83 -0.43
N SER A 350 5.83 6.58 -0.37
CA SER A 350 4.70 6.18 0.47
C SER A 350 5.04 6.40 1.95
N THR A 351 6.25 6.03 2.38
CA THR A 351 6.74 6.25 3.75
C THR A 351 6.88 7.74 4.07
N PHE A 352 7.36 8.56 3.14
CA PHE A 352 7.46 10.01 3.33
C PHE A 352 6.10 10.64 3.62
N GLY A 353 5.08 10.30 2.82
CA GLY A 353 3.71 10.79 3.04
C GLY A 353 3.14 10.33 4.39
N GLY A 354 3.24 9.03 4.68
CA GLY A 354 2.71 8.45 5.93
C GLY A 354 3.30 9.05 7.19
N LEU A 355 4.62 9.23 7.25
CA LEU A 355 5.28 9.84 8.41
C LEU A 355 5.03 11.35 8.49
N GLU A 356 4.98 12.06 7.35
CA GLU A 356 4.65 13.49 7.35
C GLU A 356 3.26 13.72 7.94
N ALA A 357 2.28 12.84 7.68
CA ALA A 357 0.95 12.94 8.29
C ALA A 357 0.99 12.91 9.82
N ILE A 358 1.75 11.98 10.41
CA ILE A 358 1.95 11.90 11.86
C ILE A 358 2.66 13.16 12.37
N ILE A 359 3.72 13.58 11.68
CA ILE A 359 4.52 14.74 12.05
C ILE A 359 3.65 16.00 12.07
N THR A 360 2.92 16.28 10.99
CA THR A 360 2.02 17.44 10.90
C THR A 360 0.90 17.36 11.95
N ALA A 361 0.29 16.19 12.16
CA ALA A 361 -0.78 16.03 13.14
C ALA A 361 -0.33 16.34 14.58
N VAL A 362 0.87 15.88 14.98
CA VAL A 362 1.40 16.10 16.34
C VAL A 362 1.96 17.51 16.50
N LEU A 363 2.68 18.03 15.49
CA LEU A 363 3.23 19.39 15.53
C LEU A 363 2.15 20.46 15.62
N ASP A 364 1.02 20.26 14.94
CA ASP A 364 -0.10 21.21 14.95
C ASP A 364 -0.95 21.11 16.24
N GLU A 365 -0.96 19.95 16.90
CA GLU A 365 -1.68 19.76 18.17
C GLU A 365 -0.92 20.33 19.37
N TYR A 366 0.41 20.20 19.38
CA TYR A 366 1.29 20.66 20.45
C TYR A 366 2.39 21.61 19.92
N PRO A 367 2.02 22.79 19.39
CA PRO A 367 2.95 23.69 18.73
C PRO A 367 4.04 24.22 19.67
N ASP A 368 3.70 24.53 20.92
CA ASP A 368 4.63 25.16 21.89
C ASP A 368 5.80 24.25 22.25
N TYR A 369 5.60 22.92 22.25
CA TYR A 369 6.60 21.95 22.66
C TYR A 369 7.50 21.48 21.50
N PHE A 370 6.91 21.23 20.32
CA PHE A 370 7.60 20.50 19.25
C PHE A 370 7.95 21.35 18.02
N SER A 371 7.30 22.50 17.78
CA SER A 371 7.54 23.30 16.57
C SER A 371 8.99 23.77 16.42
N HIS A 372 9.60 24.21 17.53
CA HIS A 372 11.00 24.66 17.57
C HIS A 372 12.03 23.52 17.50
N ARG A 373 11.60 22.27 17.74
CA ARG A 373 12.47 21.09 17.79
C ARG A 373 12.01 20.00 16.83
N ARG A 374 11.49 20.40 15.66
CA ARG A 374 11.00 19.48 14.63
C ARG A 374 12.00 18.37 14.30
N GLU A 375 13.29 18.72 14.09
CA GLU A 375 14.32 17.73 13.74
C GLU A 375 14.47 16.64 14.79
N LEU A 376 14.44 17.02 16.09
CA LEU A 376 14.50 16.08 17.21
C LEU A 376 13.24 15.21 17.29
N PHE A 377 12.07 15.79 17.04
CA PHE A 377 10.81 15.04 16.99
C PHE A 377 10.82 14.01 15.86
N VAL A 378 11.25 14.39 14.66
CA VAL A 378 11.37 13.48 13.50
C VAL A 378 12.38 12.37 13.81
N LEU A 379 13.51 12.69 14.46
CA LEU A 379 14.48 11.68 14.88
C LEU A 379 13.85 10.67 15.86
N CYS A 380 13.14 11.15 16.88
CA CYS A 380 12.44 10.30 17.84
C CYS A 380 11.41 9.39 17.14
N LEU A 381 10.58 9.94 16.26
CA LEU A 381 9.59 9.18 15.51
C LEU A 381 10.24 8.09 14.62
N VAL A 382 11.32 8.43 13.92
CA VAL A 382 12.08 7.49 13.09
C VAL A 382 12.68 6.37 13.94
N VAL A 383 13.22 6.69 15.12
CA VAL A 383 13.74 5.68 16.06
C VAL A 383 12.62 4.75 16.55
N VAL A 384 11.44 5.29 16.90
CA VAL A 384 10.28 4.47 17.28
C VAL A 384 9.84 3.55 16.12
N CYS A 385 9.82 4.07 14.88
CA CYS A 385 9.51 3.27 13.69
C CYS A 385 10.54 2.19 13.42
N PHE A 386 11.83 2.48 13.60
CA PHE A 386 12.91 1.51 13.47
C PHE A 386 12.77 0.39 14.50
N LEU A 387 12.57 0.74 15.78
CA LEU A 387 12.40 -0.24 16.85
C LEU A 387 11.16 -1.11 16.63
N GLY A 388 10.03 -0.54 16.21
CA GLY A 388 8.83 -1.30 15.87
C GLY A 388 9.04 -2.23 14.68
N SER A 389 9.80 -1.80 13.67
CA SER A 389 10.15 -2.62 12.50
C SER A 389 11.11 -3.78 12.83
N LEU A 390 11.80 -3.78 13.98
CA LEU A 390 12.62 -4.93 14.38
C LEU A 390 11.77 -6.20 14.55
N SER A 391 10.50 -6.05 14.96
CA SER A 391 9.56 -7.17 15.10
C SER A 391 9.22 -7.86 13.77
N THR A 392 9.35 -7.16 12.64
CA THR A 392 9.09 -7.69 11.30
C THR A 392 10.37 -8.12 10.57
N LEU A 393 11.55 -7.87 11.15
CA LEU A 393 12.87 -8.28 10.62
C LEU A 393 13.34 -9.65 11.13
N THR A 394 12.52 -10.34 11.89
CA THR A 394 12.83 -11.68 12.38
C THR A 394 12.76 -12.73 11.26
N ASN A 395 13.29 -13.93 11.48
CA ASN A 395 13.18 -15.06 10.55
C ASN A 395 11.71 -15.33 10.11
N GLY A 396 10.77 -15.28 11.05
CA GLY A 396 9.32 -15.38 10.82
C GLY A 396 8.63 -14.05 10.50
N GLY A 397 9.39 -12.99 10.21
CA GLY A 397 8.90 -11.62 10.05
C GLY A 397 7.86 -11.46 8.95
N ALA A 398 7.94 -12.26 7.88
CA ALA A 398 6.94 -12.28 6.81
C ALA A 398 5.52 -12.62 7.32
N TYR A 399 5.40 -13.47 8.35
CA TYR A 399 4.10 -13.75 8.96
C TYR A 399 3.58 -12.57 9.77
N VAL A 400 4.47 -11.85 10.47
CA VAL A 400 4.13 -10.64 11.23
C VAL A 400 3.69 -9.52 10.28
N VAL A 401 4.39 -9.33 9.16
CA VAL A 401 4.01 -8.39 8.09
C VAL A 401 2.60 -8.69 7.61
N LYS A 402 2.31 -9.96 7.29
CA LYS A 402 0.98 -10.38 6.81
C LYS A 402 -0.13 -10.13 7.84
N LEU A 403 0.14 -10.39 9.12
CA LEU A 403 -0.78 -10.12 10.22
C LEU A 403 -1.10 -8.62 10.35
N LEU A 404 -0.07 -7.77 10.41
CA LEU A 404 -0.22 -6.33 10.57
C LEU A 404 -0.95 -5.70 9.38
N GLU A 405 -0.62 -6.13 8.17
CA GLU A 405 -1.22 -5.60 6.94
C GLU A 405 -2.72 -5.95 6.83
N GLU A 406 -3.08 -7.19 7.09
CA GLU A 406 -4.44 -7.69 6.86
C GLU A 406 -5.40 -7.30 8.00
N PHE A 407 -4.96 -7.48 9.25
CA PHE A 407 -5.81 -7.26 10.43
C PHE A 407 -5.59 -5.90 11.08
N GLY A 408 -4.34 -5.43 11.15
CA GLY A 408 -4.03 -4.15 11.82
C GLY A 408 -4.55 -2.95 11.03
N VAL A 409 -4.16 -2.85 9.76
CA VAL A 409 -4.42 -1.67 8.92
C VAL A 409 -5.71 -1.82 8.11
N GLY A 410 -5.92 -2.99 7.51
CA GLY A 410 -6.96 -3.19 6.50
C GLY A 410 -8.40 -2.99 6.98
N CYS A 411 -8.70 -3.21 8.26
CA CYS A 411 -10.04 -2.97 8.83
C CYS A 411 -10.14 -1.56 9.43
N SER A 412 -9.13 -1.16 10.19
CA SER A 412 -9.10 0.10 10.93
C SER A 412 -9.22 1.34 10.03
N ILE A 413 -8.60 1.35 8.86
CA ILE A 413 -8.66 2.52 7.95
C ILE A 413 -10.03 2.71 7.33
N ILE A 414 -10.72 1.61 7.01
CA ILE A 414 -12.07 1.71 6.44
C ILE A 414 -13.01 2.31 7.48
N ALA A 415 -12.91 1.86 8.74
CA ALA A 415 -13.69 2.39 9.86
C ALA A 415 -13.40 3.88 10.10
N VAL A 416 -12.13 4.27 10.13
CA VAL A 416 -11.69 5.67 10.27
C VAL A 416 -12.21 6.53 9.12
N GLY A 417 -12.06 6.09 7.87
CA GLY A 417 -12.58 6.82 6.71
C GLY A 417 -14.10 6.93 6.69
N PHE A 418 -14.81 5.93 7.21
CA PHE A 418 -16.27 5.97 7.35
C PHE A 418 -16.71 7.00 8.39
N LEU A 419 -16.08 6.97 9.57
CA LEU A 419 -16.33 7.94 10.64
C LEU A 419 -15.98 9.37 10.19
N GLU A 420 -14.88 9.55 9.46
CA GLU A 420 -14.49 10.85 8.90
C GLU A 420 -15.55 11.36 7.92
N ALA A 421 -16.00 10.51 6.98
CA ALA A 421 -17.04 10.88 6.02
C ALA A 421 -18.35 11.28 6.70
N ILE A 422 -18.77 10.56 7.74
CA ILE A 422 -19.98 10.91 8.53
C ILE A 422 -19.77 12.21 9.31
N ALA A 423 -18.63 12.36 9.97
CA ALA A 423 -18.35 13.54 10.79
C ALA A 423 -18.35 14.82 9.94
N VAL A 424 -17.76 14.78 8.74
CA VAL A 424 -17.72 15.93 7.83
C VAL A 424 -19.08 16.16 7.14
N SER A 425 -19.72 15.10 6.63
CA SER A 425 -20.94 15.28 5.83
C SER A 425 -22.21 15.50 6.67
N TRP A 426 -22.36 14.81 7.81
CA TRP A 426 -23.59 14.81 8.61
C TRP A 426 -23.48 15.72 9.84
N PHE A 427 -22.40 15.61 10.63
CA PHE A 427 -22.25 16.39 11.86
C PHE A 427 -21.84 17.84 11.61
N TYR A 428 -20.76 18.05 10.84
CA TYR A 428 -20.35 19.40 10.44
C TYR A 428 -21.34 20.02 9.43
N GLY A 429 -21.98 19.16 8.64
CA GLY A 429 -23.07 19.50 7.75
C GLY A 429 -22.60 19.89 6.36
N ILE A 430 -23.10 19.16 5.35
CA ILE A 430 -22.68 19.32 3.95
C ILE A 430 -22.89 20.72 3.37
N LYS A 431 -23.88 21.46 3.87
CA LYS A 431 -24.15 22.84 3.44
C LYS A 431 -23.02 23.77 3.87
N ARG A 432 -22.51 23.62 5.10
CA ARG A 432 -21.41 24.40 5.63
C ARG A 432 -20.12 24.06 4.89
N PHE A 433 -19.82 22.78 4.73
CA PHE A 433 -18.68 22.33 3.93
C PHE A 433 -18.73 22.83 2.47
N SER A 434 -19.91 22.86 1.86
CA SER A 434 -20.07 23.41 0.51
C SER A 434 -19.77 24.91 0.44
N ASN A 435 -20.11 25.67 1.49
CA ASN A 435 -19.78 27.09 1.59
C ASN A 435 -18.27 27.30 1.80
N ASP A 436 -17.61 26.43 2.56
CA ASP A 436 -16.16 26.46 2.76
C ASP A 436 -15.40 26.20 1.44
N VAL A 437 -15.86 25.22 0.67
CA VAL A 437 -15.34 24.95 -0.68
C VAL A 437 -15.59 26.13 -1.63
N GLN A 438 -16.77 26.76 -1.55
CA GLN A 438 -17.08 27.95 -2.33
C GLN A 438 -16.18 29.14 -1.96
N ALA A 439 -15.83 29.29 -0.68
CA ALA A 439 -14.92 30.34 -0.23
C ALA A 439 -13.49 30.14 -0.75
N MET A 440 -13.04 28.89 -0.94
CA MET A 440 -11.71 28.58 -1.51
C MET A 440 -11.66 28.73 -3.04
N LEU A 441 -12.64 28.13 -3.73
CA LEU A 441 -12.61 27.97 -5.19
C LEU A 441 -13.43 29.02 -5.94
N GLY A 442 -14.20 29.84 -5.23
CA GLY A 442 -15.17 30.79 -5.81
C GLY A 442 -16.44 30.15 -6.37
N GLN A 443 -16.50 28.81 -6.41
CA GLN A 443 -17.64 28.05 -6.93
C GLN A 443 -18.07 26.98 -5.93
N ALA A 444 -19.37 26.86 -5.71
CA ALA A 444 -19.93 25.82 -4.84
C ALA A 444 -19.82 24.44 -5.51
N PRO A 445 -19.58 23.37 -4.73
CA PRO A 445 -19.56 22.02 -5.27
C PRO A 445 -20.97 21.66 -5.77
N GLY A 446 -21.02 21.06 -6.97
CA GLY A 446 -22.26 20.65 -7.63
C GLY A 446 -23.04 19.57 -6.85
N LEU A 447 -24.28 19.33 -7.27
CA LEU A 447 -25.18 18.36 -6.62
C LEU A 447 -24.58 16.95 -6.55
N PHE A 448 -23.86 16.54 -7.61
CA PHE A 448 -23.17 15.26 -7.67
C PHE A 448 -22.26 15.03 -6.45
N TRP A 449 -21.35 15.96 -6.16
CA TRP A 449 -20.42 15.85 -5.04
C TRP A 449 -21.15 15.78 -3.69
N ARG A 450 -22.20 16.59 -3.52
CA ARG A 450 -23.00 16.60 -2.28
C ARG A 450 -23.71 15.27 -2.05
N VAL A 451 -24.29 14.68 -3.10
CA VAL A 451 -24.95 13.37 -3.01
C VAL A 451 -23.92 12.27 -2.72
N CYS A 452 -22.75 12.32 -3.37
CA CYS A 452 -21.67 11.38 -3.11
C CYS A 452 -21.23 11.45 -1.64
N TRP A 453 -20.94 12.64 -1.12
CA TRP A 453 -20.47 12.82 0.24
C TRP A 453 -21.49 12.43 1.31
N VAL A 454 -22.78 12.73 1.10
CA VAL A 454 -23.82 12.48 2.12
C VAL A 454 -24.28 11.03 2.14
N ALA A 455 -24.40 10.38 0.98
CA ALA A 455 -25.04 9.08 0.87
C ALA A 455 -24.12 8.01 0.29
N ILE A 456 -23.54 8.26 -0.89
CA ILE A 456 -22.88 7.20 -1.66
C ILE A 456 -21.56 6.78 -1.02
N SER A 457 -20.70 7.73 -0.62
CA SER A 457 -19.41 7.43 -0.02
C SER A 457 -19.53 6.77 1.37
N PRO A 458 -20.41 7.23 2.29
CA PRO A 458 -20.67 6.50 3.53
C PRO A 458 -21.24 5.10 3.31
N ALA A 459 -22.23 4.94 2.40
CA ALA A 459 -22.79 3.62 2.08
C ALA A 459 -21.73 2.69 1.47
N PHE A 460 -20.87 3.21 0.59
CA PHE A 460 -19.76 2.50 -0.02
C PHE A 460 -18.78 1.94 1.01
N LEU A 461 -18.47 2.70 2.07
CA LEU A 461 -17.61 2.24 3.16
C LEU A 461 -18.35 1.28 4.11
N ALA A 462 -19.63 1.53 4.41
CA ALA A 462 -20.46 0.71 5.30
C ALA A 462 -20.71 -0.71 4.77
N VAL A 463 -21.04 -0.85 3.47
CA VAL A 463 -21.24 -2.16 2.81
C VAL A 463 -20.02 -3.06 2.97
N ARG A 464 -18.84 -2.46 3.07
CA ARG A 464 -17.60 -3.20 3.27
C ARG A 464 -17.36 -3.61 4.71
N GLU A 465 -17.67 -2.75 5.68
CA GLU A 465 -17.61 -3.13 7.09
C GLU A 465 -18.51 -4.35 7.34
N GLU A 466 -19.73 -4.36 6.83
CA GLU A 466 -20.64 -5.49 6.99
C GLU A 466 -20.09 -6.79 6.39
N ASN A 467 -19.46 -6.75 5.21
CA ASN A 467 -18.91 -7.95 4.58
C ASN A 467 -17.65 -8.46 5.27
N LYS A 468 -16.77 -7.57 5.76
CA LYS A 468 -15.62 -7.98 6.56
C LYS A 468 -16.02 -8.47 7.94
N VAL A 469 -17.00 -7.84 8.58
CA VAL A 469 -17.58 -8.27 9.85
C VAL A 469 -18.29 -9.61 9.69
N LYS A 470 -19.02 -9.84 8.58
CA LYS A 470 -19.59 -11.15 8.24
C LYS A 470 -18.52 -12.20 8.01
N ILE A 471 -17.43 -11.93 7.28
CA ILE A 471 -16.31 -12.88 7.16
C ILE A 471 -15.70 -13.15 8.54
N PHE A 472 -15.56 -12.12 9.39
CA PHE A 472 -15.00 -12.25 10.73
C PHE A 472 -15.90 -13.07 11.67
N ILE A 473 -17.23 -12.94 11.53
CA ILE A 473 -18.24 -13.72 12.27
C ILE A 473 -18.32 -15.15 11.69
N THR A 474 -18.39 -15.32 10.37
CA THR A 474 -18.47 -16.62 9.72
C THR A 474 -17.21 -17.45 9.98
N VAL A 475 -16.01 -16.88 9.90
CA VAL A 475 -14.78 -17.60 10.28
C VAL A 475 -14.72 -17.90 11.79
N ALA A 476 -15.34 -17.05 12.63
CA ALA A 476 -15.50 -17.34 14.05
C ALA A 476 -16.56 -18.41 14.35
N TYR A 477 -17.47 -18.71 13.41
CA TYR A 477 -18.54 -19.71 13.55
C TYR A 477 -18.26 -21.01 12.79
N THR A 478 -17.40 -21.02 11.76
CA THR A 478 -17.00 -22.23 11.02
C THR A 478 -15.73 -22.89 11.56
N SER A 479 -15.09 -22.32 12.58
CA SER A 479 -14.02 -22.98 13.33
C SER A 479 -14.60 -23.96 14.34
N ASP A 480 -15.18 -25.05 13.85
CA ASP A 480 -15.63 -26.16 14.68
C ASP A 480 -14.90 -27.45 14.23
N TRP A 481 -14.04 -27.93 15.15
CA TRP A 481 -13.55 -29.30 15.35
C TRP A 481 -12.48 -29.93 14.42
N HIS A 482 -11.21 -29.54 14.59
CA HIS A 482 -10.15 -30.39 15.20
C HIS A 482 -8.76 -29.71 15.07
N ASN A 483 -8.03 -29.63 16.20
CA ASN A 483 -6.68 -29.08 16.44
C ASN A 483 -6.58 -27.56 16.70
N GLU A 484 -6.96 -27.19 17.93
CA GLU A 484 -6.82 -25.86 18.51
C GLU A 484 -5.53 -25.67 19.31
N ASN A 485 -4.93 -24.47 19.22
CA ASN A 485 -4.53 -23.66 20.38
C ASN A 485 -3.75 -22.36 20.05
N THR A 486 -3.53 -21.98 18.79
CA THR A 486 -2.79 -20.74 18.46
C THR A 486 -3.61 -19.69 17.71
N LEU A 487 -4.49 -20.10 16.78
CA LEU A 487 -5.33 -19.18 16.00
C LEU A 487 -6.43 -18.52 16.84
N THR A 488 -7.08 -19.25 17.74
CA THR A 488 -8.18 -18.75 18.58
C THR A 488 -7.76 -17.59 19.48
N ARG A 489 -6.50 -17.56 19.95
CA ARG A 489 -5.93 -16.44 20.71
C ARG A 489 -5.66 -15.21 19.83
N ILE A 490 -5.14 -15.39 18.62
CA ILE A 490 -4.90 -14.30 17.66
C ILE A 490 -6.23 -13.63 17.25
N TYR A 491 -7.29 -14.43 17.08
CA TYR A 491 -8.65 -13.92 16.83
C TYR A 491 -9.22 -13.09 18.00
N PHE A 492 -8.96 -13.50 19.23
CA PHE A 492 -9.38 -12.76 20.43
C PHE A 492 -8.56 -11.46 20.61
N GLU A 493 -7.26 -11.48 20.31
CA GLU A 493 -6.39 -10.29 20.32
C GLU A 493 -6.76 -9.31 19.19
N GLY A 494 -7.17 -9.78 18.01
CA GLY A 494 -7.67 -8.93 16.92
C GLY A 494 -8.98 -8.20 17.27
N LYS A 495 -9.92 -8.87 17.96
CA LYS A 495 -11.11 -8.22 18.54
C LYS A 495 -10.72 -7.17 19.58
N LYS A 496 -9.74 -7.46 20.44
CA LYS A 496 -9.20 -6.47 21.38
C LYS A 496 -8.56 -5.28 20.65
N CYS A 497 -7.93 -5.46 19.50
CA CYS A 497 -7.29 -4.36 18.78
C CYS A 497 -8.31 -3.38 18.16
N LEU A 498 -9.37 -3.89 17.53
CA LEU A 498 -10.46 -3.04 17.00
C LEU A 498 -11.29 -2.39 18.11
N ILE A 499 -11.60 -3.15 19.16
CA ILE A 499 -12.29 -2.63 20.36
C ILE A 499 -11.39 -1.66 21.11
N CYS A 500 -10.07 -1.89 21.21
CA CYS A 500 -9.12 -0.93 21.79
C CYS A 500 -8.98 0.31 20.92
N LEU A 501 -8.96 0.23 19.59
CA LEU A 501 -8.94 1.42 18.73
C LEU A 501 -10.23 2.22 18.86
N LEU A 502 -11.40 1.57 18.89
CA LEU A 502 -12.68 2.22 19.18
C LEU A 502 -12.72 2.78 20.61
N PHE A 503 -12.25 2.05 21.62
CA PHE A 503 -12.18 2.53 23.01
C PHE A 503 -11.13 3.62 23.19
N VAL A 504 -10.03 3.63 22.44
CA VAL A 504 -9.02 4.69 22.44
C VAL A 504 -9.59 5.92 21.74
N CYS A 505 -10.29 5.76 20.60
CA CYS A 505 -11.02 6.85 19.97
C CYS A 505 -12.10 7.44 20.88
N ILE A 506 -12.85 6.59 21.60
CA ILE A 506 -13.90 7.03 22.53
C ILE A 506 -13.29 7.66 23.78
N ARG A 507 -12.28 7.04 24.39
CA ARG A 507 -11.66 7.51 25.64
C ARG A 507 -10.84 8.80 25.43
N LEU A 508 -10.14 8.94 24.31
CA LEU A 508 -9.46 10.19 23.92
C LEU A 508 -10.43 11.30 23.48
N SER A 509 -11.73 11.03 23.37
CA SER A 509 -12.75 12.06 23.11
C SER A 509 -13.41 12.57 24.40
N PHE A 510 -13.14 11.95 25.55
CA PHE A 510 -13.67 12.32 26.87
C PHE A 510 -12.63 12.98 27.81
N ASP A 511 -11.35 12.95 27.45
CA ASP A 511 -10.25 13.68 28.11
C ASP A 511 -9.76 14.83 27.20
#